data_AF-A0A415LHX0-F1
#
_entry.id   AF-A0A415LHX0-F1
#
_cell.length_a   1.000
_cell.length_b   1.000
_cell.length_c   1.000
_cell.angle_alpha   90.00
_cell.angle_beta   90.00
_cell.angle_gamma   90.00
#
_symmetry.space_group_name_H-M   'P 1'
#
loop_
_entity.id
_entity.type
_entity.pdbx_description
1 polymer ?
#
loop_
_entity_poly.entity_id
_entity_poly.type
_entity_poly.pdbx_seq_one_letter_code
_entity_poly.pdbx_strand_id
1 'polypeptide(L)'
;MKYRNIPKFIIKRNMQKSAKTGVYFDYLVTDSVMGQICVEVTGRRDYEVEFVENDYEDEFLDAKYNQGRLGILQYHDTVTYVSFSDEKCEGRNSGIQSVTTAYNRFFSNKYKKKQLFFYFLPCSGNNGTPYYLFMYRLMKTAGFNFINVPQNLSGQITAFSSIDDIIRARKENGDKNSGNNSTYIVKNAPHEYEIFGKTYGANKYDTSLICYAIGKLAKDNDHVVLYEYNEKDLKELPAASLKVLKTMGNIKIVNIDDEIEKKELVENDSLRSPRFNAHLLDRLGEKNCVLCDCGISEIVQGAHIWPVSKIKKMNTLSLDEKLAYATDGENGLWMCQNHHKMFDSDIIQLSSLGEVLYKKDLSDKDKAYIDSVTTVKKLPCALITPNYADYISRRYDVT
;
A
#
# COMPACT_ATOMS: atom_id res chain seq x y z
N MET A 1 -26.66 23.05 0.96
CA MET A 1 -26.26 23.36 2.34
C MET A 1 -27.11 24.50 2.90
N LYS A 2 -27.66 24.36 4.12
CA LYS A 2 -28.44 25.41 4.79
C LYS A 2 -27.58 26.09 5.86
N TYR A 3 -27.55 27.43 5.86
CA TYR A 3 -26.86 28.18 6.91
C TYR A 3 -27.47 27.90 8.29
N ARG A 4 -26.63 27.63 9.31
CA ARG A 4 -27.09 27.30 10.66
C ARG A 4 -26.43 28.15 11.74
N ASN A 5 -27.24 28.81 12.57
CA ASN A 5 -26.76 29.55 13.75
C ASN A 5 -26.48 28.66 14.97
N ILE A 6 -27.08 27.47 15.01
CA ILE A 6 -26.86 26.45 16.03
C ILE A 6 -26.24 25.24 15.32
N PRO A 7 -25.11 24.69 15.80
CA PRO A 7 -24.51 23.50 15.23
C PRO A 7 -25.51 22.34 15.20
N LYS A 8 -25.61 21.63 14.07
CA LYS A 8 -26.48 20.45 13.93
C LYS A 8 -25.70 19.25 13.45
N PHE A 9 -25.75 18.17 14.21
CA PHE A 9 -25.30 16.84 13.80
C PHE A 9 -26.41 16.10 13.06
N ILE A 10 -26.07 15.51 11.91
CA ILE A 10 -26.92 14.60 11.15
C ILE A 10 -26.17 13.28 11.03
N ILE A 11 -26.75 12.21 11.56
CA ILE A 11 -26.06 10.94 11.74
C ILE A 11 -26.97 9.78 11.31
N LYS A 12 -26.46 8.92 10.44
CA LYS A 12 -27.14 7.67 10.08
C LYS A 12 -27.10 6.70 11.25
N ARG A 13 -28.28 6.25 11.69
CA ARG A 13 -28.43 5.39 12.87
C ARG A 13 -27.87 3.98 12.66
N ASN A 14 -28.14 3.39 11.50
CA ASN A 14 -27.81 1.99 11.23
C ASN A 14 -26.38 1.84 10.67
N MET A 15 -25.63 0.88 11.18
CA MET A 15 -24.41 0.34 10.57
C MET A 15 -24.74 -0.90 9.72
N GLN A 16 -23.77 -1.37 8.92
CA GLN A 16 -23.95 -2.51 8.01
C GLN A 16 -24.54 -3.77 8.68
N LYS A 17 -24.17 -4.03 9.94
CA LYS A 17 -24.58 -5.21 10.70
C LYS A 17 -25.55 -4.89 11.85
N SER A 18 -26.13 -3.69 11.91
CA SER A 18 -26.99 -3.29 13.03
C SER A 18 -28.18 -4.21 13.22
N ALA A 19 -28.89 -4.55 12.15
CA ALA A 19 -30.04 -5.48 12.22
C ALA A 19 -29.67 -6.88 12.74
N LYS A 20 -28.42 -7.32 12.56
CA LYS A 20 -27.95 -8.64 13.03
C LYS A 20 -27.39 -8.61 14.46
N THR A 21 -26.77 -7.51 14.84
CA THR A 21 -26.04 -7.38 16.12
C THR A 21 -26.87 -6.69 17.20
N GLY A 22 -27.93 -5.98 16.82
CA GLY A 22 -28.67 -5.09 17.72
C GLY A 22 -27.88 -3.83 18.11
N VAL A 23 -26.67 -3.63 17.58
CA VAL A 23 -25.82 -2.47 17.89
C VAL A 23 -26.00 -1.39 16.82
N TYR A 24 -26.40 -0.21 17.26
CA TYR A 24 -26.63 0.95 16.41
C TYR A 24 -25.57 2.03 16.68
N PHE A 25 -25.41 2.95 15.73
CA PHE A 25 -24.34 3.94 15.81
C PHE A 25 -24.61 5.00 16.89
N ASP A 26 -25.88 5.30 17.17
CA ASP A 26 -26.34 6.18 18.26
C ASP A 26 -25.90 5.70 19.66
N TYR A 27 -25.59 4.42 19.83
CA TYR A 27 -24.99 3.90 21.07
C TYR A 27 -23.54 4.32 21.27
N LEU A 28 -22.83 4.64 20.18
CA LEU A 28 -21.41 4.97 20.17
C LEU A 28 -21.19 6.49 20.27
N VAL A 29 -22.08 7.26 19.64
CA VAL A 29 -22.02 8.73 19.59
C VAL A 29 -22.94 9.36 20.63
N THR A 30 -22.58 9.21 21.90
CA THR A 30 -23.34 9.76 23.03
C THR A 30 -23.33 11.30 23.07
N ASP A 31 -24.21 11.90 23.87
CA ASP A 31 -24.27 13.35 24.10
C ASP A 31 -22.91 13.92 24.55
N SER A 32 -22.19 13.21 25.43
CA SER A 32 -20.83 13.61 25.85
C SER A 32 -19.86 13.71 24.66
N VAL A 33 -19.90 12.73 23.76
CA VAL A 33 -19.06 12.70 22.55
C VAL A 33 -19.44 13.84 21.60
N MET A 34 -20.73 14.06 21.35
CA MET A 34 -21.21 15.13 20.47
C MET A 34 -20.89 16.52 21.04
N GLY A 35 -21.08 16.71 22.34
CA GLY A 35 -20.76 17.95 23.05
C GLY A 35 -19.27 18.28 22.97
N GLN A 36 -18.39 17.29 23.18
CA GLN A 36 -16.94 17.49 23.03
C GLN A 36 -16.58 17.91 21.60
N ILE A 37 -17.06 17.20 20.59
CA ILE A 37 -16.81 17.54 19.18
C ILE A 37 -17.35 18.94 18.87
N CYS A 38 -18.55 19.28 19.33
CA CYS A 38 -19.16 20.57 19.08
C CYS A 38 -18.28 21.71 19.63
N VAL A 39 -17.80 21.58 20.87
CA VAL A 39 -16.92 22.56 21.50
C VAL A 39 -15.60 22.66 20.74
N GLU A 40 -14.96 21.53 20.41
CA GLU A 40 -13.65 21.54 19.74
C GLU A 40 -13.72 22.09 18.30
N VAL A 41 -14.79 21.79 17.56
CA VAL A 41 -14.94 22.18 16.15
C VAL A 41 -15.53 23.59 16.00
N THR A 42 -16.45 23.99 16.88
CA THR A 42 -17.26 25.21 16.70
C THR A 42 -17.11 26.22 17.83
N GLY A 43 -16.57 25.82 18.98
CA GLY A 43 -16.53 26.63 20.20
C GLY A 43 -17.88 26.75 20.92
N ARG A 44 -18.94 26.11 20.43
CA ARG A 44 -20.29 26.15 21.00
C ARG A 44 -20.54 24.97 21.93
N ARG A 45 -21.44 25.17 22.89
CA ARG A 45 -21.93 24.12 23.80
C ARG A 45 -23.36 23.70 23.48
N ASP A 46 -24.13 24.57 22.84
CA ASP A 46 -25.46 24.28 22.33
C ASP A 46 -25.37 23.65 20.93
N TYR A 47 -26.12 22.58 20.71
CA TYR A 47 -26.18 21.87 19.44
C TYR A 47 -27.46 21.05 19.33
N GLU A 48 -27.80 20.69 18.11
CA GLU A 48 -28.88 19.76 17.77
C GLU A 48 -28.28 18.45 17.26
N VAL A 49 -28.92 17.32 17.57
CA VAL A 49 -28.58 16.01 17.00
C VAL A 49 -29.81 15.41 16.35
N GLU A 50 -29.65 14.98 15.10
CA GLU A 50 -30.67 14.26 14.36
C GLU A 50 -30.12 12.91 13.91
N PHE A 51 -30.69 11.83 14.46
CA PHE A 51 -30.46 10.49 13.96
C PHE A 51 -31.45 10.18 12.85
N VAL A 52 -30.93 9.86 11.67
CA VAL A 52 -31.73 9.62 10.46
C VAL A 52 -31.62 8.17 10.02
N GLU A 53 -32.69 7.68 9.38
CA GLU A 53 -32.79 6.31 8.89
C GLU A 53 -32.11 6.13 7.52
N ASN A 54 -32.08 4.89 7.01
CA ASN A 54 -31.30 4.53 5.81
C ASN A 54 -31.78 5.21 4.54
N ASP A 55 -33.05 5.55 4.44
CA ASP A 55 -33.69 6.21 3.29
C ASP A 55 -33.41 7.71 3.20
N TYR A 56 -32.95 8.34 4.29
CA TYR A 56 -32.57 9.76 4.28
C TYR A 56 -31.45 10.05 3.26
N GLU A 57 -31.56 11.14 2.52
CA GLU A 57 -30.52 11.59 1.60
C GLU A 57 -30.41 13.12 1.65
N ASP A 58 -29.18 13.62 1.62
CA ASP A 58 -28.89 15.03 1.42
C ASP A 58 -27.60 15.21 0.60
N GLU A 59 -27.11 16.45 0.51
CA GLU A 59 -25.88 16.78 -0.21
C GLU A 59 -24.62 16.04 0.32
N PHE A 60 -24.65 15.54 1.55
CA PHE A 60 -23.50 15.00 2.28
C PHE A 60 -23.63 13.50 2.63
N LEU A 61 -24.86 12.97 2.68
CA LEU A 61 -25.19 11.58 3.01
C LEU A 61 -26.11 10.96 1.96
N ASP A 62 -25.77 9.77 1.49
CA ASP A 62 -26.64 9.02 0.56
C ASP A 62 -27.72 8.23 1.32
N ALA A 63 -28.78 7.82 0.60
CA ALA A 63 -29.81 6.89 1.07
C ALA A 63 -29.28 5.45 1.28
N LYS A 64 -28.34 5.29 2.22
CA LYS A 64 -27.77 4.02 2.69
C LYS A 64 -27.55 4.04 4.20
N TYR A 65 -27.13 2.91 4.75
CA TYR A 65 -26.62 2.81 6.12
C TYR A 65 -25.37 3.68 6.32
N ASN A 66 -24.96 3.87 7.58
CA ASN A 66 -23.78 4.63 7.95
C ASN A 66 -22.49 4.00 7.38
N GLN A 67 -22.00 4.61 6.29
CA GLN A 67 -20.76 4.19 5.63
C GLN A 67 -19.61 5.10 6.07
N GLY A 68 -18.55 4.48 6.57
CA GLY A 68 -17.38 5.23 7.05
C GLY A 68 -17.47 5.66 8.52
N ARG A 69 -18.46 5.18 9.29
CA ARG A 69 -18.67 5.57 10.70
C ARG A 69 -18.64 7.09 10.83
N LEU A 70 -19.54 7.74 10.10
CA LEU A 70 -19.57 9.19 9.90
C LEU A 70 -20.70 9.86 10.69
N GLY A 71 -20.41 11.04 11.21
CA GLY A 71 -21.39 12.07 11.57
C GLY A 71 -21.10 13.34 10.79
N ILE A 72 -22.15 14.03 10.34
CA ILE A 72 -22.03 15.30 9.62
C ILE A 72 -22.47 16.44 10.53
N LEU A 73 -21.54 17.35 10.85
CA LEU A 73 -21.82 18.55 11.62
C LEU A 73 -21.95 19.75 10.68
N GLN A 74 -23.08 20.44 10.72
CA GLN A 74 -23.33 21.67 9.97
C GLN A 74 -23.36 22.86 10.92
N TYR A 75 -22.48 23.83 10.71
CA TYR A 75 -22.46 25.07 11.49
C TYR A 75 -22.05 26.26 10.63
N HIS A 76 -22.83 27.34 10.70
CA HIS A 76 -22.78 28.47 9.78
C HIS A 76 -22.81 27.99 8.33
N ASP A 77 -21.70 28.25 7.62
CA ASP A 77 -21.42 27.92 6.23
C ASP A 77 -20.40 26.76 6.10
N THR A 78 -20.13 26.04 7.19
CA THR A 78 -19.14 24.96 7.21
C THR A 78 -19.82 23.61 7.45
N VAL A 79 -19.36 22.60 6.70
CA VAL A 79 -19.75 21.21 6.92
C VAL A 79 -18.54 20.40 7.36
N THR A 80 -18.65 19.77 8.52
CA THR A 80 -17.58 18.97 9.09
C THR A 80 -17.96 17.49 9.05
N TYR A 81 -17.14 16.72 8.34
CA TYR A 81 -17.21 15.26 8.32
C TYR A 81 -16.41 14.74 9.51
N VAL A 82 -17.08 14.03 10.42
CA VAL A 82 -16.42 13.42 11.58
C VAL A 82 -16.48 11.90 11.43
N SER A 83 -15.32 11.28 11.19
CA SER A 83 -15.16 9.83 11.17
C SER A 83 -14.81 9.35 12.58
N PHE A 84 -15.43 8.27 13.04
CA PHE A 84 -15.21 7.75 14.39
C PHE A 84 -14.41 6.44 14.33
N SER A 85 -13.46 6.27 15.25
CA SER A 85 -12.75 5.00 15.44
C SER A 85 -13.72 3.88 15.82
N ASP A 86 -13.28 2.63 15.73
CA ASP A 86 -14.01 1.51 16.33
C ASP A 86 -13.74 1.40 17.84
N GLU A 87 -14.68 0.82 18.59
CA GLU A 87 -14.50 0.51 20.01
C GLU A 87 -13.65 -0.75 20.21
N LYS A 88 -13.51 -1.57 19.17
CA LYS A 88 -12.67 -2.79 19.20
C LYS A 88 -11.40 -2.58 18.40
N CYS A 89 -10.27 -2.42 19.11
CA CYS A 89 -8.93 -2.32 18.55
C CYS A 89 -8.15 -3.64 18.70
N GLU A 90 -8.86 -4.78 18.60
CA GLU A 90 -8.30 -6.13 18.75
C GLU A 90 -7.70 -6.66 17.44
N GLY A 91 -8.20 -6.19 16.28
CA GLY A 91 -7.66 -6.52 14.96
C GLY A 91 -6.63 -5.50 14.48
N ARG A 92 -5.70 -5.93 13.61
CA ARG A 92 -4.60 -5.10 13.06
C ARG A 92 -5.08 -3.73 12.59
N ASN A 93 -6.22 -3.67 11.91
CA ASN A 93 -6.78 -2.43 11.36
C ASN A 93 -8.24 -2.19 11.73
N SER A 94 -8.82 -2.97 12.65
CA SER A 94 -10.26 -2.92 12.98
C SER A 94 -10.72 -1.52 13.38
N GLY A 95 -9.86 -0.76 14.08
CA GLY A 95 -10.15 0.59 14.54
C GLY A 95 -10.27 1.66 13.44
N ILE A 96 -9.80 1.38 12.21
CA ILE A 96 -9.61 2.40 11.16
C ILE A 96 -10.12 1.99 9.77
N GLN A 97 -10.75 0.82 9.62
CA GLN A 97 -11.20 0.32 8.30
C GLN A 97 -12.19 1.27 7.59
N SER A 98 -12.90 2.09 8.37
CA SER A 98 -13.90 3.04 7.87
C SER A 98 -13.30 4.31 7.27
N VAL A 99 -12.05 4.64 7.57
CA VAL A 99 -11.40 5.93 7.29
C VAL A 99 -11.36 6.23 5.79
N THR A 100 -10.97 5.26 4.96
CA THR A 100 -10.91 5.43 3.50
C THR A 100 -12.30 5.74 2.93
N THR A 101 -13.35 5.13 3.47
CA THR A 101 -14.72 5.40 3.03
C THR A 101 -15.16 6.81 3.42
N ALA A 102 -14.82 7.25 4.63
CA ALA A 102 -15.06 8.63 5.07
C ALA A 102 -14.34 9.65 4.19
N TYR A 103 -13.06 9.40 3.88
CA TYR A 103 -12.27 10.26 2.99
C TYR A 103 -12.88 10.32 1.59
N ASN A 104 -13.32 9.20 1.02
CA ASN A 104 -13.91 9.16 -0.32
C ASN A 104 -15.15 10.05 -0.42
N ARG A 105 -16.01 10.04 0.60
CA ARG A 105 -17.18 10.90 0.70
C ARG A 105 -16.80 12.37 0.83
N PHE A 106 -15.90 12.67 1.76
CA PHE A 106 -15.39 14.02 1.97
C PHE A 106 -14.79 14.59 0.69
N PHE A 107 -13.87 13.87 0.04
CA PHE A 107 -13.16 14.35 -1.13
C PHE A 107 -14.09 14.54 -2.33
N SER A 108 -14.99 13.59 -2.58
CA SER A 108 -15.87 13.59 -3.75
C SER A 108 -16.99 14.63 -3.69
N ASN A 109 -17.38 15.09 -2.50
CA ASN A 109 -18.38 16.12 -2.35
C ASN A 109 -17.84 17.47 -2.90
N LYS A 110 -18.63 18.26 -3.65
CA LYS A 110 -18.14 19.49 -4.30
C LYS A 110 -18.20 20.74 -3.41
N TYR A 111 -18.78 20.64 -2.21
CA TYR A 111 -18.90 21.75 -1.29
C TYR A 111 -17.52 22.28 -0.87
N LYS A 112 -17.35 23.60 -0.91
CA LYS A 112 -16.03 24.23 -0.73
C LYS A 112 -15.63 24.36 0.73
N LYS A 113 -16.57 24.73 1.60
CA LYS A 113 -16.34 25.00 3.04
C LYS A 113 -16.55 23.73 3.84
N LYS A 114 -15.73 22.72 3.59
CA LYS A 114 -15.80 21.42 4.27
C LYS A 114 -14.53 21.10 5.03
N GLN A 115 -14.66 20.37 6.13
CA GLN A 115 -13.56 19.91 6.97
C GLN A 115 -13.68 18.41 7.25
N LEU A 116 -12.56 17.77 7.56
CA LEU A 116 -12.49 16.35 7.85
C LEU A 116 -11.78 16.10 9.17
N PHE A 117 -12.46 15.40 10.08
CA PHE A 117 -11.96 15.04 11.39
C PHE A 117 -12.06 13.54 11.64
N PHE A 118 -11.17 13.05 12.50
CA PHE A 118 -11.22 11.73 13.08
C PHE A 118 -11.34 11.84 14.60
N TYR A 119 -12.34 11.18 15.17
CA TYR A 119 -12.59 11.13 16.60
C TYR A 119 -12.20 9.76 17.16
N PHE A 120 -11.37 9.75 18.20
CA PHE A 120 -11.04 8.53 18.94
C PHE A 120 -12.12 8.22 19.98
N LEU A 121 -12.91 7.17 19.72
CA LEU A 121 -13.74 6.56 20.74
C LEU A 121 -12.88 5.75 21.72
N PRO A 122 -13.32 5.58 22.99
CA PRO A 122 -12.71 4.62 23.90
C PRO A 122 -12.67 3.23 23.25
N CYS A 123 -11.50 2.60 23.24
CA CYS A 123 -11.34 1.29 22.60
C CYS A 123 -10.78 0.22 23.55
N SER A 124 -11.27 -1.01 23.43
CA SER A 124 -10.64 -2.20 23.98
C SER A 124 -9.53 -2.68 23.05
N GLY A 125 -8.28 -2.72 23.55
CA GLY A 125 -7.10 -3.15 22.78
C GLY A 125 -6.02 -2.09 22.67
N ASN A 126 -5.02 -2.33 21.81
CA ASN A 126 -3.89 -1.43 21.62
C ASN A 126 -4.01 -0.66 20.29
N ASN A 127 -4.44 0.60 20.37
CA ASN A 127 -4.56 1.51 19.24
C ASN A 127 -3.29 2.34 18.98
N GLY A 128 -2.19 2.04 19.66
CA GLY A 128 -0.90 2.73 19.57
C GLY A 128 0.24 1.86 19.04
N THR A 129 -0.08 0.78 18.33
CA THR A 129 0.94 -0.03 17.67
C THR A 129 1.65 0.77 16.56
N PRO A 130 2.87 0.38 16.15
CA PRO A 130 3.57 1.01 15.04
C PRO A 130 2.73 1.09 13.75
N TYR A 131 1.91 0.08 13.49
CA TYR A 131 0.97 0.07 12.37
C TYR A 131 -0.12 1.15 12.51
N TYR A 132 -0.76 1.27 13.67
CA TYR A 132 -1.76 2.33 13.88
C TYR A 132 -1.14 3.72 13.77
N LEU A 133 0.04 3.93 14.35
CA LEU A 133 0.78 5.19 14.21
C LEU A 133 1.06 5.53 12.75
N PHE A 134 1.54 4.57 11.94
CA PHE A 134 1.73 4.75 10.51
C PHE A 134 0.44 5.19 9.81
N MET A 135 -0.68 4.53 10.10
CA MET A 135 -1.98 4.86 9.51
C MET A 135 -2.49 6.23 9.95
N TYR A 136 -2.32 6.64 11.21
CA TYR A 136 -2.68 7.98 11.66
C TYR A 136 -1.82 9.06 11.01
N ARG A 137 -0.52 8.81 10.78
CA ARG A 137 0.34 9.74 10.03
C ARG A 137 -0.12 9.86 8.57
N LEU A 138 -0.53 8.77 7.92
CA LEU A 138 -1.12 8.80 6.58
C LEU A 138 -2.42 9.63 6.57
N MET A 139 -3.30 9.43 7.55
CA MET A 139 -4.51 10.22 7.72
C MET A 139 -4.20 11.71 7.89
N LYS A 140 -3.24 12.07 8.76
CA LYS A 140 -2.83 13.45 8.98
C LYS A 140 -2.34 14.09 7.67
N THR A 141 -1.56 13.34 6.90
CA THR A 141 -1.02 13.73 5.60
C THR A 141 -2.12 13.91 4.55
N ALA A 142 -3.11 13.00 4.52
CA ALA A 142 -4.24 13.08 3.61
C ALA A 142 -5.19 14.27 3.90
N GLY A 143 -5.16 14.79 5.14
CA GLY A 143 -5.88 16.01 5.55
C GLY A 143 -6.82 15.85 6.75
N PHE A 144 -6.74 14.75 7.51
CA PHE A 144 -7.55 14.57 8.72
C PHE A 144 -7.03 15.44 9.88
N ASN A 145 -7.94 16.07 10.60
CA ASN A 145 -7.68 16.59 11.94
C ASN A 145 -8.15 15.59 12.99
N PHE A 146 -7.49 15.55 14.15
CA PHE A 146 -7.78 14.57 15.19
C PHE A 146 -8.40 15.26 16.41
N ILE A 147 -9.46 14.65 16.94
CA ILE A 147 -10.16 15.07 18.16
C ILE A 147 -10.07 13.93 19.17
N ASN A 148 -10.00 14.29 20.45
CA ASN A 148 -9.95 13.34 21.56
C ASN A 148 -8.75 12.37 21.49
N VAL A 149 -7.58 12.85 21.05
CA VAL A 149 -6.38 12.01 20.90
C VAL A 149 -5.99 11.42 22.27
N PRO A 150 -5.86 10.09 22.40
CA PRO A 150 -5.37 9.46 23.62
C PRO A 150 -4.01 10.03 24.06
N GLN A 151 -3.81 10.23 25.36
CA GLN A 151 -2.59 10.85 25.89
C GLN A 151 -1.31 10.12 25.44
N ASN A 152 -1.36 8.78 25.34
CA ASN A 152 -0.25 7.94 24.86
C ASN A 152 0.04 8.10 23.35
N LEU A 153 -0.79 8.80 22.59
CA LEU A 153 -0.61 9.12 21.17
C LEU A 153 -0.37 10.62 20.93
N SER A 154 -0.59 11.45 21.96
CA SER A 154 -0.43 12.89 21.87
C SER A 154 1.00 13.26 21.46
N GLY A 155 1.14 14.15 20.48
CA GLY A 155 2.43 14.57 19.92
C GLY A 155 3.10 13.58 18.97
N GLN A 156 2.60 12.34 18.83
CA GLN A 156 3.20 11.33 17.94
C GLN A 156 2.58 11.32 16.53
N ILE A 157 1.36 11.83 16.37
CA ILE A 157 0.65 11.85 15.09
C ILE A 157 1.04 13.09 14.29
N THR A 158 2.13 12.98 13.52
CA THR A 158 2.62 14.04 12.63
C THR A 158 2.42 13.68 11.16
N ALA A 159 2.16 14.68 10.31
CA ALA A 159 2.12 14.46 8.87
C ALA A 159 3.47 13.96 8.35
N PHE A 160 3.43 13.13 7.31
CA PHE A 160 4.62 12.83 6.52
C PHE A 160 5.06 14.08 5.76
N SER A 161 6.36 14.24 5.61
CA SER A 161 6.95 15.41 4.93
C SER A 161 7.28 15.15 3.46
N SER A 162 7.41 13.89 3.05
CA SER A 162 7.74 13.47 1.68
C SER A 162 7.32 12.02 1.41
N ILE A 163 7.31 11.60 0.14
CA ILE A 163 7.09 10.20 -0.24
C ILE A 163 8.20 9.31 0.35
N ASP A 164 9.45 9.79 0.37
CA ASP A 164 10.58 9.06 0.97
C ASP A 164 10.39 8.83 2.49
N ASP A 165 9.75 9.76 3.21
CA ASP A 165 9.40 9.59 4.63
C ASP A 165 8.35 8.49 4.83
N ILE A 166 7.37 8.38 3.90
CA ILE A 166 6.41 7.26 3.89
C ILE A 166 7.15 5.94 3.65
N ILE A 167 8.04 5.87 2.67
CA ILE A 167 8.82 4.66 2.33
C ILE A 167 9.62 4.18 3.56
N ARG A 168 10.37 5.08 4.21
CA ARG A 168 11.14 4.75 5.41
C ARG A 168 10.25 4.25 6.55
N ALA A 169 9.16 4.96 6.86
CA ALA A 169 8.26 4.56 7.93
C ALA A 169 7.54 3.24 7.61
N ARG A 170 7.31 2.94 6.32
CA ARG A 170 6.74 1.67 5.90
C ARG A 170 7.71 0.51 6.12
N LYS A 171 8.98 0.70 5.78
CA LYS A 171 10.06 -0.28 6.01
C LYS A 171 10.19 -0.67 7.49
N GLU A 172 10.26 0.33 8.38
CA GLU A 172 10.33 0.13 9.82
C GLU A 172 9.13 -0.66 10.40
N ASN A 173 7.97 -0.61 9.72
CA ASN A 173 6.80 -1.41 10.08
C ASN A 173 6.80 -2.83 9.49
N GLY A 174 7.46 -3.03 8.34
CA GLY A 174 7.55 -4.32 7.64
C GLY A 174 8.48 -5.31 8.34
N ASP A 175 9.63 -4.85 8.83
CA ASP A 175 10.68 -5.70 9.45
C ASP A 175 10.21 -6.47 10.69
N LYS A 176 9.10 -6.05 11.31
CA LYS A 176 8.54 -6.68 12.51
C LYS A 176 7.47 -7.75 12.22
N ASN A 177 6.93 -7.81 11.01
CA ASN A 177 5.81 -8.68 10.63
C ASN A 177 5.93 -9.18 9.17
N SER A 178 6.97 -9.97 8.89
CA SER A 178 7.33 -10.45 7.55
C SER A 178 6.29 -11.33 6.85
N GLY A 179 5.27 -11.83 7.55
CA GLY A 179 4.25 -12.72 6.98
C GLY A 179 3.08 -12.04 6.26
N ASN A 180 2.98 -10.70 6.24
CA ASN A 180 1.81 -10.00 5.66
C ASN A 180 2.10 -8.54 5.25
N ASN A 181 2.98 -8.36 4.26
CA ASN A 181 3.25 -7.06 3.65
C ASN A 181 2.13 -6.70 2.67
N SER A 182 1.33 -5.67 3.01
CA SER A 182 0.08 -5.38 2.30
C SER A 182 0.22 -4.50 1.06
N THR A 183 1.30 -3.73 0.95
CA THR A 183 1.55 -2.74 -0.12
C THR A 183 3.01 -2.36 -0.05
N TYR A 184 3.68 -2.36 -1.20
CA TYR A 184 5.08 -1.93 -1.34
C TYR A 184 5.14 -0.60 -2.06
N ILE A 185 6.10 0.24 -1.67
CA ILE A 185 6.38 1.52 -2.33
C ILE A 185 7.87 1.50 -2.66
N VAL A 186 8.18 1.56 -3.94
CA VAL A 186 9.53 1.43 -4.48
C VAL A 186 9.92 2.76 -5.12
N LYS A 187 11.15 3.19 -4.86
CA LYS A 187 11.75 4.33 -5.54
C LYS A 187 12.76 3.80 -6.55
N ASN A 188 12.52 4.06 -7.83
CA ASN A 188 13.39 3.56 -8.91
C ASN A 188 14.44 4.58 -9.33
N ALA A 189 14.12 5.88 -9.18
CA ALA A 189 15.02 6.98 -9.47
C ALA A 189 14.55 8.22 -8.68
N PRO A 190 15.30 9.33 -8.68
CA PRO A 190 14.78 10.61 -8.19
C PRO A 190 13.46 10.92 -8.90
N HIS A 191 12.41 11.21 -8.12
CA HIS A 191 11.06 11.51 -8.61
C HIS A 191 10.32 10.36 -9.32
N GLU A 192 10.82 9.13 -9.28
CA GLU A 192 10.17 7.95 -9.90
C GLU A 192 9.75 6.94 -8.84
N TYR A 193 8.44 6.82 -8.64
CA TYR A 193 7.83 6.02 -7.57
C TYR A 193 6.82 5.00 -8.12
N GLU A 194 6.93 3.77 -7.65
CA GLU A 194 6.01 2.68 -7.98
C GLU A 194 5.37 2.13 -6.71
N ILE A 195 4.04 2.01 -6.71
CA ILE A 195 3.24 1.46 -5.62
C ILE A 195 2.68 0.13 -6.10
N PHE A 196 3.04 -0.95 -5.43
CA PHE A 196 2.45 -2.28 -5.65
C PHE A 196 1.36 -2.52 -4.61
N GLY A 197 0.13 -2.20 -4.99
CA GLY A 197 -1.02 -2.13 -4.09
C GLY A 197 -1.88 -3.39 -4.14
N LYS A 198 -2.04 -4.08 -3.00
CA LYS A 198 -2.98 -5.22 -2.90
C LYS A 198 -4.42 -4.71 -2.94
N THR A 199 -5.23 -5.35 -3.78
CA THR A 199 -6.64 -5.00 -4.01
C THR A 199 -7.59 -5.84 -3.15
N TYR A 200 -7.14 -6.93 -2.54
CA TYR A 200 -8.01 -7.86 -1.82
C TYR A 200 -8.21 -7.51 -0.33
N GLY A 201 -9.35 -7.93 0.21
CA GLY A 201 -9.63 -7.90 1.66
C GLY A 201 -9.60 -6.49 2.26
N ALA A 202 -8.94 -6.35 3.40
CA ALA A 202 -8.79 -5.07 4.08
C ALA A 202 -7.60 -4.23 3.54
N ASN A 203 -6.65 -4.87 2.84
CA ASN A 203 -5.46 -4.21 2.28
C ASN A 203 -5.83 -3.14 1.25
N LYS A 204 -6.94 -3.29 0.54
CA LYS A 204 -7.42 -2.26 -0.42
C LYS A 204 -7.67 -0.90 0.21
N TYR A 205 -8.10 -0.87 1.48
CA TYR A 205 -8.33 0.39 2.19
C TYR A 205 -7.01 1.02 2.62
N ASP A 206 -6.03 0.22 3.03
CA ASP A 206 -4.67 0.64 3.32
C ASP A 206 -4.00 1.20 2.06
N THR A 207 -4.03 0.45 0.95
CA THR A 207 -3.51 0.86 -0.37
C THR A 207 -4.11 2.22 -0.78
N SER A 208 -5.43 2.36 -0.67
CA SER A 208 -6.11 3.62 -1.00
C SER A 208 -5.62 4.78 -0.14
N LEU A 209 -5.52 4.59 1.19
CA LEU A 209 -5.08 5.65 2.11
C LEU A 209 -3.62 6.05 1.89
N ILE A 210 -2.74 5.07 1.63
CA ILE A 210 -1.34 5.31 1.22
C ILE A 210 -1.33 6.19 -0.04
N CYS A 211 -2.12 5.83 -1.05
CA CYS A 211 -2.21 6.61 -2.29
C CYS A 211 -2.77 8.02 -2.05
N TYR A 212 -3.69 8.23 -1.12
CA TYR A 212 -4.18 9.58 -0.79
C TYR A 212 -3.12 10.45 -0.15
N ALA A 213 -2.34 9.88 0.77
CA ALA A 213 -1.23 10.60 1.39
C ALA A 213 -0.14 10.93 0.36
N ILE A 214 0.24 9.96 -0.49
CA ILE A 214 1.20 10.18 -1.58
C ILE A 214 0.67 11.23 -2.56
N GLY A 215 -0.60 11.16 -2.97
CA GLY A 215 -1.22 12.16 -3.84
C GLY A 215 -1.28 13.56 -3.23
N LYS A 216 -1.13 13.73 -1.91
CA LYS A 216 -0.97 15.04 -1.25
C LYS A 216 0.47 15.52 -1.19
N LEU A 217 1.44 14.62 -1.24
CA LEU A 217 2.86 14.92 -1.13
C LEU A 217 3.58 15.00 -2.49
N ALA A 218 3.04 14.33 -3.51
CA ALA A 218 3.60 14.28 -4.84
C ALA A 218 3.66 15.70 -5.43
N LYS A 219 4.85 16.06 -5.90
CA LYS A 219 5.16 17.30 -6.59
C LYS A 219 4.88 17.15 -8.09
N ASP A 220 4.84 18.27 -8.81
CA ASP A 220 4.56 18.29 -10.24
C ASP A 220 5.56 17.47 -11.08
N ASN A 221 6.79 17.31 -10.59
CA ASN A 221 7.83 16.52 -11.24
C ASN A 221 7.91 15.07 -10.75
N ASP A 222 7.08 14.68 -9.76
CA ASP A 222 7.01 13.29 -9.32
C ASP A 222 6.17 12.46 -10.30
N HIS A 223 6.75 11.37 -10.76
CA HIS A 223 6.10 10.33 -11.53
C HIS A 223 5.73 9.18 -10.59
N VAL A 224 4.44 9.07 -10.30
CA VAL A 224 3.91 8.04 -9.40
C VAL A 224 3.01 7.08 -10.16
N VAL A 225 3.33 5.79 -10.12
CA VAL A 225 2.54 4.72 -10.72
C VAL A 225 2.01 3.78 -9.64
N LEU A 226 0.70 3.59 -9.58
CA LEU A 226 0.06 2.54 -8.82
C LEU A 226 -0.18 1.33 -9.74
N TYR A 227 0.50 0.24 -9.45
CA TYR A 227 0.17 -1.07 -9.99
C TYR A 227 -0.81 -1.78 -9.07
N GLU A 228 -1.98 -2.09 -9.60
CA GLU A 228 -2.99 -2.89 -8.89
C GLU A 228 -2.57 -4.36 -8.97
N TYR A 229 -2.13 -4.88 -7.83
CA TYR A 229 -1.66 -6.25 -7.71
C TYR A 229 -2.84 -7.16 -7.33
N ASN A 230 -3.21 -7.98 -8.30
CA ASN A 230 -4.41 -8.82 -8.28
C ASN A 230 -4.18 -10.08 -7.43
N GLU A 231 -4.62 -10.03 -6.18
CA GLU A 231 -4.74 -11.23 -5.36
C GLU A 231 -6.17 -11.78 -5.46
N LYS A 232 -6.32 -12.99 -6.01
CA LYS A 232 -7.61 -13.71 -6.15
C LYS A 232 -8.59 -12.97 -7.07
N ASP A 233 -9.86 -12.87 -6.68
CA ASP A 233 -10.96 -12.46 -7.56
C ASP A 233 -11.11 -10.93 -7.73
N LEU A 234 -10.46 -10.12 -6.88
CA LEU A 234 -10.58 -8.66 -6.96
C LEU A 234 -9.45 -8.08 -7.81
N LYS A 235 -9.79 -7.55 -8.98
CA LYS A 235 -8.80 -7.01 -9.92
C LYS A 235 -8.47 -5.54 -9.73
N GLU A 236 -9.24 -4.82 -8.91
CA GLU A 236 -9.14 -3.37 -8.81
C GLU A 236 -9.48 -2.89 -7.40
N LEU A 237 -8.95 -1.72 -7.02
CA LEU A 237 -9.37 -1.00 -5.83
C LEU A 237 -10.86 -0.62 -5.90
N PRO A 238 -11.51 -0.35 -4.76
CA PRO A 238 -12.91 0.08 -4.76
C PRO A 238 -13.15 1.27 -5.70
N ALA A 239 -14.21 1.24 -6.50
CA ALA A 239 -14.52 2.26 -7.49
C ALA A 239 -14.56 3.69 -6.91
N ALA A 240 -15.03 3.84 -5.67
CA ALA A 240 -15.02 5.12 -4.95
C ALA A 240 -13.60 5.64 -4.70
N SER A 241 -12.66 4.75 -4.37
CA SER A 241 -11.24 5.10 -4.18
C SER A 241 -10.58 5.45 -5.51
N LEU A 242 -10.80 4.65 -6.55
CA LEU A 242 -10.30 4.94 -7.90
C LEU A 242 -10.78 6.29 -8.42
N LYS A 243 -12.03 6.66 -8.16
CA LYS A 243 -12.57 7.98 -8.52
C LYS A 243 -11.79 9.12 -7.83
N VAL A 244 -11.48 8.97 -6.54
CA VAL A 244 -10.66 9.95 -5.81
C VAL A 244 -9.27 10.06 -6.43
N LEU A 245 -8.59 8.94 -6.66
CA LEU A 245 -7.23 8.93 -7.24
C LEU A 245 -7.20 9.56 -8.65
N LYS A 246 -8.16 9.20 -9.51
CA LYS A 246 -8.33 9.81 -10.84
C LYS A 246 -8.58 11.32 -10.75
N THR A 247 -9.29 11.78 -9.72
CA THR A 247 -9.57 13.21 -9.51
C THR A 247 -8.35 13.96 -8.95
N MET A 248 -7.51 13.31 -8.14
CA MET A 248 -6.23 13.88 -7.69
C MET A 248 -5.27 14.08 -8.88
N GLY A 249 -5.29 13.17 -9.86
CA GLY A 249 -4.68 13.35 -11.17
C GLY A 249 -3.15 13.19 -11.22
N ASN A 250 -2.49 12.93 -10.10
CA ASN A 250 -1.03 12.83 -9.97
C ASN A 250 -0.52 11.40 -9.69
N ILE A 251 -1.39 10.39 -9.79
CA ILE A 251 -1.01 8.97 -9.70
C ILE A 251 -1.57 8.25 -10.94
N LYS A 252 -0.68 7.67 -11.75
CA LYS A 252 -1.07 6.82 -12.88
C LYS A 252 -1.46 5.45 -12.33
N ILE A 253 -2.64 4.96 -12.69
CA ILE A 253 -3.14 3.64 -12.24
C ILE A 253 -2.99 2.66 -13.39
N VAL A 254 -2.37 1.51 -13.13
CA VAL A 254 -2.14 0.43 -14.09
C VAL A 254 -2.61 -0.88 -13.46
N ASN A 255 -3.52 -1.58 -14.14
CA ASN A 255 -3.90 -2.93 -13.76
C ASN A 255 -2.84 -3.91 -14.27
N ILE A 256 -2.29 -4.77 -13.41
CA ILE A 256 -1.40 -5.84 -13.86
C ILE A 256 -2.27 -7.00 -14.34
N ASP A 257 -2.55 -7.05 -15.64
CA ASP A 257 -3.25 -8.15 -16.29
C ASP A 257 -2.35 -8.95 -17.24
N ASP A 258 -2.83 -10.13 -17.63
CA ASP A 258 -2.10 -11.03 -18.54
C ASP A 258 -1.89 -10.41 -19.92
N GLU A 259 -2.76 -9.50 -20.37
CA GLU A 259 -2.70 -8.93 -21.73
C GLU A 259 -1.55 -7.93 -21.87
N ILE A 260 -1.38 -7.04 -20.89
CA ILE A 260 -0.26 -6.10 -20.84
C ILE A 260 1.06 -6.85 -20.76
N GLU A 261 1.14 -7.87 -19.90
CA GLU A 261 2.36 -8.66 -19.71
C GLU A 261 2.71 -9.50 -20.95
N LYS A 262 1.71 -10.06 -21.65
CA LYS A 262 1.91 -10.73 -22.95
C LYS A 262 2.46 -9.77 -23.99
N LYS A 263 1.91 -8.57 -24.08
CA LYS A 263 2.36 -7.56 -25.05
C LYS A 263 3.81 -7.15 -24.79
N GLU A 264 4.15 -6.85 -23.53
CA GLU A 264 5.52 -6.54 -23.11
C GLU A 264 6.48 -7.69 -23.40
N LEU A 265 6.06 -8.94 -23.16
CA LEU A 265 6.87 -10.11 -23.46
C LEU A 265 7.10 -10.28 -24.96
N VAL A 266 6.15 -9.93 -25.83
CA VAL A 266 6.35 -10.02 -27.28
C VAL A 266 7.26 -8.89 -27.77
N GLU A 267 7.01 -7.66 -27.32
CA GLU A 267 7.64 -6.44 -27.87
C GLU A 267 9.05 -6.18 -27.32
N ASN A 268 9.38 -6.61 -26.09
CA ASN A 268 10.63 -6.26 -25.41
C ASN A 268 11.47 -7.47 -25.00
N ASP A 269 12.79 -7.45 -25.26
CA ASP A 269 13.72 -8.55 -24.91
C ASP A 269 14.16 -8.57 -23.45
N SER A 270 14.02 -7.45 -22.74
CA SER A 270 14.11 -7.37 -21.28
C SER A 270 12.72 -7.10 -20.73
N LEU A 271 12.08 -8.12 -20.16
CA LEU A 271 10.79 -7.92 -19.52
C LEU A 271 11.01 -7.19 -18.19
N ARG A 272 10.87 -5.86 -18.18
CA ARG A 272 10.72 -5.08 -16.93
C ARG A 272 9.26 -5.19 -16.45
N SER A 273 8.83 -6.43 -16.18
CA SER A 273 7.45 -6.75 -15.83
C SER A 273 7.11 -6.24 -14.44
N PRO A 274 6.09 -5.37 -14.30
CA PRO A 274 5.52 -5.03 -13.01
C PRO A 274 5.06 -6.27 -12.25
N ARG A 275 4.51 -7.29 -12.94
CA ARG A 275 4.12 -8.55 -12.30
C ARG A 275 5.28 -9.33 -11.72
N PHE A 276 6.39 -9.46 -12.47
CA PHE A 276 7.59 -10.12 -11.99
C PHE A 276 8.12 -9.43 -10.73
N ASN A 277 8.21 -8.10 -10.76
CA ASN A 277 8.61 -7.33 -9.58
C ASN A 277 7.64 -7.52 -8.40
N ALA A 278 6.33 -7.57 -8.64
CA ALA A 278 5.34 -7.83 -7.61
C ALA A 278 5.51 -9.23 -6.99
N HIS A 279 5.74 -10.27 -7.80
CA HIS A 279 6.00 -11.62 -7.31
C HIS A 279 7.32 -11.70 -6.53
N LEU A 280 8.36 -10.99 -6.96
CA LEU A 280 9.62 -10.88 -6.19
C LEU A 280 9.42 -10.15 -4.87
N LEU A 281 8.62 -9.07 -4.84
CA LEU A 281 8.30 -8.38 -3.60
C LEU A 281 7.50 -9.28 -2.64
N ASP A 282 6.57 -10.09 -3.15
CA ASP A 282 5.79 -11.02 -2.32
C ASP A 282 6.66 -12.17 -1.76
N ARG A 283 7.58 -12.70 -2.57
CA ARG A 283 8.48 -13.80 -2.18
C ARG A 283 9.67 -13.35 -1.33
N LEU A 284 10.37 -12.30 -1.75
CA LEU A 284 11.66 -11.87 -1.20
C LEU A 284 11.55 -10.65 -0.28
N GLY A 285 10.40 -9.97 -0.26
CA GLY A 285 10.23 -8.71 0.43
C GLY A 285 10.90 -7.55 -0.30
N GLU A 286 11.36 -6.57 0.48
CA GLU A 286 11.99 -5.37 -0.07
C GLU A 286 13.25 -5.66 -0.88
N LYS A 287 13.59 -4.72 -1.77
CA LYS A 287 14.74 -4.81 -2.66
C LYS A 287 16.07 -4.74 -1.88
N ASN A 288 16.58 -5.92 -1.49
CA ASN A 288 17.94 -6.09 -0.95
C ASN A 288 18.72 -7.06 -1.83
N CYS A 289 19.93 -6.69 -2.24
CA CYS A 289 20.77 -7.56 -3.06
C CYS A 289 21.14 -8.84 -2.30
N VAL A 290 20.82 -10.01 -2.86
CA VAL A 290 21.08 -11.31 -2.21
C VAL A 290 22.57 -11.65 -2.08
N LEU A 291 23.46 -10.91 -2.75
CA LEU A 291 24.91 -11.17 -2.78
C LEU A 291 25.74 -10.20 -1.91
N CYS A 292 25.18 -9.04 -1.55
CA CYS A 292 25.90 -8.02 -0.78
C CYS A 292 25.03 -7.23 0.22
N ASP A 293 23.74 -7.54 0.32
CA ASP A 293 22.75 -6.86 1.16
C ASP A 293 22.57 -5.36 0.86
N CYS A 294 22.99 -4.90 -0.32
CA CYS A 294 22.72 -3.54 -0.77
C CYS A 294 21.20 -3.31 -0.85
N GLY A 295 20.69 -2.40 -0.02
CA GLY A 295 19.26 -2.03 0.06
C GLY A 295 18.90 -0.70 -0.62
N ILE A 296 19.75 -0.20 -1.53
CA ILE A 296 19.49 1.02 -2.29
C ILE A 296 18.55 0.66 -3.45
N SER A 297 17.26 0.95 -3.27
CA SER A 297 16.17 0.51 -4.16
C SER A 297 16.38 0.85 -5.63
N GLU A 298 16.97 2.03 -5.90
CA GLU A 298 17.22 2.58 -7.22
C GLU A 298 18.25 1.78 -8.04
N ILE A 299 19.19 1.11 -7.38
CA ILE A 299 20.22 0.30 -8.04
C ILE A 299 19.99 -1.20 -7.91
N VAL A 300 18.95 -1.62 -7.18
CA VAL A 300 18.55 -3.02 -7.03
C VAL A 300 17.43 -3.35 -8.02
N GLN A 301 17.64 -4.44 -8.75
CA GLN A 301 16.76 -4.89 -9.83
C GLN A 301 16.46 -6.38 -9.66
N GLY A 302 15.33 -6.81 -10.21
CA GLY A 302 15.00 -8.23 -10.31
C GLY A 302 15.83 -8.85 -11.43
N ALA A 303 16.77 -9.71 -11.07
CA ALA A 303 17.57 -10.47 -12.02
C ALA A 303 16.92 -11.84 -12.25
N HIS A 304 16.59 -12.16 -13.51
CA HIS A 304 16.07 -13.48 -13.85
C HIS A 304 17.16 -14.54 -13.75
N ILE A 305 16.87 -15.66 -13.09
CA ILE A 305 17.78 -16.81 -13.03
C ILE A 305 17.88 -17.41 -14.43
N TRP A 306 16.76 -17.86 -14.99
CA TRP A 306 16.64 -18.25 -16.39
C TRP A 306 16.24 -17.03 -17.23
N PRO A 307 17.15 -16.49 -18.08
CA PRO A 307 16.91 -15.22 -18.75
C PRO A 307 15.70 -15.25 -19.68
N VAL A 308 14.93 -14.16 -19.69
CA VAL A 308 13.77 -13.99 -20.58
C VAL A 308 14.14 -14.21 -22.05
N SER A 309 15.33 -13.77 -22.46
CA SER A 309 15.83 -13.98 -23.83
C SER A 309 16.04 -15.47 -24.18
N LYS A 310 16.40 -16.33 -23.22
CA LYS A 310 16.46 -17.79 -23.40
C LYS A 310 15.04 -18.38 -23.43
N ILE A 311 14.17 -17.97 -22.51
CA ILE A 311 12.75 -18.40 -22.46
C ILE A 311 12.04 -18.15 -23.80
N LYS A 312 12.21 -16.94 -24.36
CA LYS A 312 11.64 -16.54 -25.66
C LYS A 312 12.03 -17.46 -26.80
N LYS A 313 13.30 -17.90 -26.83
CA LYS A 313 13.87 -18.74 -27.89
C LYS A 313 13.45 -20.21 -27.80
N MET A 314 12.83 -20.64 -26.70
CA MET A 314 12.31 -22.00 -26.57
C MET A 314 11.10 -22.21 -27.47
N ASN A 315 11.25 -23.01 -28.53
CA ASN A 315 10.16 -23.30 -29.46
C ASN A 315 9.16 -24.34 -28.90
N THR A 316 9.55 -25.07 -27.85
CA THR A 316 8.71 -26.08 -27.19
C THR A 316 7.69 -25.48 -26.22
N LEU A 317 7.83 -24.20 -25.85
CA LEU A 317 6.93 -23.53 -24.93
C LEU A 317 5.92 -22.66 -25.68
N SER A 318 4.66 -22.77 -25.28
CA SER A 318 3.60 -21.83 -25.66
C SER A 318 3.87 -20.42 -25.11
N LEU A 319 3.17 -19.42 -25.64
CA LEU A 319 3.29 -18.04 -25.14
C LEU A 319 2.88 -17.93 -23.66
N ASP A 320 1.86 -18.67 -23.25
CA ASP A 320 1.37 -18.69 -21.87
C ASP A 320 2.40 -19.31 -20.92
N GLU A 321 3.05 -20.41 -21.32
CA GLU A 321 4.13 -21.01 -20.53
C GLU A 321 5.35 -20.08 -20.44
N LYS A 322 5.74 -19.44 -21.55
CA LYS A 322 6.83 -18.45 -21.55
C LYS A 322 6.55 -17.30 -20.60
N LEU A 323 5.31 -16.81 -20.58
CA LEU A 323 4.88 -15.77 -19.67
C LEU A 323 4.90 -16.23 -18.21
N ALA A 324 4.44 -17.44 -17.93
CA ALA A 324 4.48 -18.02 -16.60
C ALA A 324 5.92 -18.06 -16.06
N TYR A 325 6.87 -18.57 -16.84
CA TYR A 325 8.29 -18.59 -16.46
C TYR A 325 8.91 -17.19 -16.34
N ALA A 326 8.56 -16.26 -17.23
CA ALA A 326 9.12 -14.91 -17.23
C ALA A 326 8.61 -14.04 -16.07
N THR A 327 7.42 -14.35 -15.54
CA THR A 327 6.83 -13.62 -14.42
C THR A 327 6.92 -14.35 -13.08
N ASP A 328 7.37 -15.60 -13.05
CA ASP A 328 7.52 -16.37 -11.80
C ASP A 328 8.54 -15.72 -10.85
N GLY A 329 8.12 -15.47 -9.60
CA GLY A 329 9.00 -14.95 -8.55
C GLY A 329 10.08 -15.95 -8.12
N GLU A 330 9.90 -17.25 -8.37
CA GLU A 330 10.94 -18.27 -8.16
C GLU A 330 12.07 -18.16 -9.20
N ASN A 331 11.80 -17.57 -10.38
CA ASN A 331 12.78 -17.31 -11.43
C ASN A 331 13.57 -16.02 -11.24
N GLY A 332 13.57 -15.42 -10.05
CA GLY A 332 14.26 -14.16 -9.84
C GLY A 332 14.85 -13.96 -8.47
N LEU A 333 15.82 -13.05 -8.43
CA LEU A 333 16.53 -12.61 -7.24
C LEU A 333 16.72 -11.10 -7.29
N TRP A 334 16.66 -10.44 -6.14
CA TRP A 334 17.08 -9.05 -6.03
C TRP A 334 18.61 -8.96 -6.14
N MET A 335 19.12 -8.22 -7.12
CA MET A 335 20.55 -7.97 -7.30
C MET A 335 20.82 -6.49 -7.53
N CYS A 336 21.88 -5.96 -6.90
CA CYS A 336 22.34 -4.62 -7.25
C CYS A 336 22.92 -4.63 -8.67
N GLN A 337 22.98 -3.47 -9.31
CA GLN A 337 23.41 -3.33 -10.70
C GLN A 337 24.76 -4.00 -11.00
N ASN A 338 25.71 -3.98 -10.05
CA ASN A 338 27.00 -4.64 -10.20
C ASN A 338 26.87 -6.17 -10.23
N HIS A 339 26.21 -6.74 -9.22
CA HIS A 339 25.97 -8.19 -9.15
C HIS A 339 25.09 -8.70 -10.28
N HIS A 340 24.07 -7.93 -10.68
CA HIS A 340 23.21 -8.26 -11.80
C HIS A 340 24.04 -8.38 -13.09
N LYS A 341 24.92 -7.39 -13.37
CA LYS A 341 25.76 -7.42 -14.56
C LYS A 341 26.76 -8.58 -14.56
N MET A 342 27.36 -8.87 -13.41
CA MET A 342 28.27 -10.00 -13.26
C MET A 342 27.57 -11.34 -13.43
N PHE A 343 26.33 -11.47 -12.93
CA PHE A 343 25.51 -12.66 -13.08
C PHE A 343 25.09 -12.87 -14.54
N ASP A 344 24.57 -11.83 -15.21
CA ASP A 344 24.17 -11.89 -16.61
C ASP A 344 25.32 -12.21 -17.57
N SER A 345 26.55 -11.84 -17.20
CA SER A 345 27.76 -12.08 -17.99
C SER A 345 28.47 -13.39 -17.63
N ASP A 346 27.87 -14.23 -16.78
CA ASP A 346 28.43 -15.48 -16.24
C ASP A 346 29.81 -15.32 -15.57
N ILE A 347 30.12 -14.11 -15.09
CA ILE A 347 31.31 -13.82 -14.27
C ILE A 347 31.10 -14.41 -12.87
N ILE A 348 29.90 -14.17 -12.32
CA ILE A 348 29.38 -14.85 -11.13
C ILE A 348 28.34 -15.87 -11.60
N GLN A 349 28.46 -17.09 -11.10
CA GLN A 349 27.50 -18.16 -11.31
C GLN A 349 26.95 -18.61 -9.96
N LEU A 350 25.75 -19.19 -9.98
CA LEU A 350 25.09 -19.73 -8.81
C LEU A 350 24.89 -21.23 -9.01
N SER A 351 25.25 -22.05 -8.02
CA SER A 351 24.98 -23.48 -8.07
C SER A 351 23.52 -23.78 -7.70
N SER A 352 23.07 -25.00 -7.98
CA SER A 352 21.77 -25.51 -7.51
C SER A 352 21.66 -25.57 -5.99
N LEU A 353 22.81 -25.57 -5.28
CA LEU A 353 22.92 -25.49 -3.83
C LEU A 353 23.12 -24.05 -3.32
N GLY A 354 22.97 -23.06 -4.21
CA GLY A 354 23.09 -21.63 -3.90
C GLY A 354 24.51 -21.14 -3.65
N GLU A 355 25.53 -21.90 -4.02
CA GLU A 355 26.94 -21.48 -3.88
C GLU A 355 27.31 -20.49 -4.97
N VAL A 356 28.06 -19.45 -4.58
CA VAL A 356 28.59 -18.47 -5.51
C VAL A 356 29.87 -19.01 -6.13
N LEU A 357 29.85 -19.20 -7.44
CA LEU A 357 30.96 -19.69 -8.24
C LEU A 357 31.47 -18.57 -9.16
N TYR A 358 32.75 -18.62 -9.49
CA TYR A 358 33.37 -17.65 -10.38
C TYR A 358 33.82 -18.31 -11.68
N LYS A 359 33.80 -17.52 -12.74
CA LYS A 359 34.35 -17.91 -14.04
C LYS A 359 35.83 -18.32 -13.88
N LYS A 360 36.19 -19.46 -14.50
CA LYS A 360 37.49 -20.14 -14.25
C LYS A 360 38.71 -19.32 -14.68
N ASP A 361 38.57 -18.48 -15.69
CA ASP A 361 39.63 -17.71 -16.36
C ASP A 361 39.82 -16.29 -15.79
N LEU A 362 39.22 -15.95 -14.64
CA LEU A 362 39.41 -14.65 -14.00
C LEU A 362 40.82 -14.52 -13.40
N SER A 363 41.41 -13.33 -13.54
CA SER A 363 42.67 -12.98 -12.88
C SER A 363 42.50 -12.94 -11.36
N ASP A 364 43.58 -13.14 -10.60
CA ASP A 364 43.52 -13.08 -9.14
C ASP A 364 43.09 -11.71 -8.62
N LYS A 365 43.43 -10.64 -9.35
CA LYS A 365 43.00 -9.28 -9.04
C LYS A 365 41.48 -9.12 -9.19
N ASP A 366 40.91 -9.66 -10.27
CA ASP A 366 39.46 -9.58 -10.50
C ASP A 366 38.70 -10.44 -9.49
N LYS A 367 39.20 -11.64 -9.17
CA LYS A 367 38.64 -12.48 -8.11
C LYS A 367 38.65 -11.76 -6.76
N ALA A 368 39.76 -11.15 -6.37
CA ALA A 368 39.85 -10.39 -5.13
C ALA A 368 38.85 -9.22 -5.08
N TYR A 369 38.66 -8.51 -6.20
CA TYR A 369 37.65 -7.46 -6.30
C TYR A 369 36.23 -8.02 -6.12
N ILE A 370 35.87 -9.06 -6.88
CA ILE A 370 34.56 -9.72 -6.80
C ILE A 370 34.30 -10.25 -5.39
N ASP A 371 35.33 -10.81 -4.75
CA ASP A 371 35.25 -11.29 -3.38
C ASP A 371 34.97 -10.18 -2.38
N SER A 372 35.60 -9.02 -2.56
CA SER A 372 35.43 -7.86 -1.66
C SER A 372 34.02 -7.25 -1.72
N VAL A 373 33.34 -7.35 -2.88
CA VAL A 373 32.00 -6.80 -3.07
C VAL A 373 30.88 -7.83 -2.91
N THR A 374 31.21 -9.13 -2.87
CA THR A 374 30.26 -10.24 -2.72
C THR A 374 30.40 -10.83 -1.32
N THR A 375 29.67 -10.28 -0.35
CA THR A 375 29.76 -10.69 1.07
C THR A 375 29.03 -12.00 1.35
N VAL A 376 28.04 -12.36 0.53
CA VAL A 376 27.30 -13.61 0.64
C VAL A 376 27.87 -14.62 -0.35
N LYS A 377 28.55 -15.67 0.15
CA LYS A 377 29.14 -16.75 -0.67
C LYS A 377 28.20 -17.93 -0.91
N LYS A 378 27.11 -18.00 -0.15
CA LYS A 378 26.08 -19.01 -0.28
C LYS A 378 24.73 -18.38 0.03
N LEU A 379 23.77 -18.54 -0.88
CA LEU A 379 22.42 -18.02 -0.70
C LEU A 379 21.75 -18.65 0.54
N PRO A 380 20.91 -17.90 1.26
CA PRO A 380 20.10 -18.46 2.34
C PRO A 380 19.25 -19.65 1.89
N CYS A 381 19.13 -20.68 2.72
CA CYS A 381 18.36 -21.90 2.38
C CYS A 381 16.91 -21.61 1.99
N ALA A 382 16.31 -20.54 2.53
CA ALA A 382 14.95 -20.11 2.17
C ALA A 382 14.79 -19.71 0.69
N LEU A 383 15.88 -19.33 0.01
CA LEU A 383 15.88 -18.98 -1.42
C LEU A 383 16.11 -20.19 -2.34
N ILE A 384 16.63 -21.29 -1.78
CA ILE A 384 17.02 -22.50 -2.51
C ILE A 384 15.84 -23.48 -2.48
N THR A 385 14.92 -23.29 -3.42
CA THR A 385 13.74 -24.14 -3.61
C THR A 385 13.95 -25.15 -4.75
N PRO A 386 13.08 -26.17 -4.90
CA PRO A 386 13.10 -27.03 -6.08
C PRO A 386 12.95 -26.25 -7.40
N ASN A 387 12.10 -25.21 -7.41
CA ASN A 387 11.92 -24.36 -8.59
C ASN A 387 13.17 -23.54 -8.90
N TYR A 388 13.82 -22.97 -7.88
CA TYR A 388 15.13 -22.31 -8.03
C TYR A 388 16.14 -23.24 -8.71
N ALA A 389 16.24 -24.49 -8.25
CA ALA A 389 17.17 -25.47 -8.82
C ALA A 389 16.83 -25.80 -10.29
N ASP A 390 15.55 -25.89 -10.65
CA ASP A 390 15.09 -26.05 -12.05
C ASP A 390 15.45 -24.83 -12.92
N TYR A 391 15.33 -23.60 -12.40
CA TYR A 391 15.76 -22.42 -13.16
C TYR A 391 17.28 -22.37 -13.35
N ILE A 392 18.06 -22.80 -12.36
CA ILE A 392 19.52 -22.89 -12.47
C ILE A 392 19.93 -23.92 -13.52
N SER A 393 19.31 -25.11 -13.54
CA SER A 393 19.59 -26.13 -14.55
C SER A 393 19.27 -25.64 -15.96
N ARG A 394 18.12 -24.97 -16.14
CA ARG A 394 17.73 -24.32 -17.40
C ARG A 394 18.65 -23.17 -17.81
N ARG A 395 19.21 -22.43 -16.85
CA ARG A 395 20.15 -21.34 -17.15
C ARG A 395 21.43 -21.89 -17.76
N TYR A 396 22.01 -22.94 -17.18
CA TYR A 396 23.32 -23.47 -17.56
C TYR A 396 23.24 -24.69 -18.48
N ASP A 397 22.04 -25.06 -18.94
CA ASP A 397 21.80 -26.20 -19.83
C ASP A 397 22.34 -27.52 -19.24
N VAL A 398 22.26 -27.66 -17.91
CA VAL A 398 22.67 -28.85 -17.16
C VAL A 398 21.44 -29.76 -16.99
N THR A 399 21.11 -30.52 -18.02
CA THR A 399 20.15 -31.63 -17.94
C THR A 399 20.82 -32.92 -17.51
#